data_AF-A0A8J3ZCI1-F1
#
_entry.id   AF-A0A8J3ZCI1-F1
#
_cell.length_a   1.000
_cell.length_b   1.000
_cell.length_c   1.000
_cell.angle_alpha   90.00
_cell.angle_beta   90.00
_cell.angle_gamma   90.00
#
_symmetry.space_group_name_H-M   'P 1'
#
loop_
_entity.id
_entity.type
_entity.pdbx_description
1 polymer ?
#
loop_
_entity_poly.entity_id
_entity_poly.type
_entity_poly.pdbx_seq_one_letter_code
_entity_poly.pdbx_strand_id
1 'polypeptide(L)'
;MGAFMRPTRVWSRTAIAATVTAVVASTGVVTTALTAHAAAGCRVTYKVTSQWQGGFGASVDITNLGDSVSAWRLTWSFTAGQTVTQLWNGSVTQTAAQVVVTNAAWNGGISTGATTNVGFGATWNNASNPVPTDFALNGVACTGSTTNPTPSGSTSTPPTGVLNQVNTVSRVRESGNAVQFTWPGTYFEGRFRGTGVGLVLNDSNNDYSVQVDGATVATLVTPGQTTHWVRGLAGGDHTVRLAKRTESPWAAGEFGGLVADTGGSILARATRRTRQIEFIGDSWTAGYGDMSTTRDCNSNGGVTRNTNADVAFGAQTAKGLNADYQTIAWSGMGMVRNYGGQNTTYNLPTGYYDKDLQALYNSTVWPVPNTWRPQVVVIGLGINDFSTALTSGERWTTVDALAADYRTAYQAFLDRLRTRYGTGTYIVLTYPDLSYMTTAFADSVKQIVKARNDAGDARVSSLYYDNNALGMDLLGCDWHPSQRDHQILATALTRHLATLPLTW
;
A
#
# COMPACT_ATOMS: atom_id res chain seq x y z
N MET A 1 -39.74 53.82 -58.55
CA MET A 1 -39.97 52.86 -59.64
C MET A 1 -40.01 51.48 -59.02
N GLY A 2 -41.03 50.65 -59.12
CA GLY A 2 -42.37 50.78 -59.68
C GLY A 2 -43.30 49.88 -58.85
N ALA A 3 -44.60 50.14 -58.90
CA ALA A 3 -45.56 49.42 -58.08
C ALA A 3 -46.89 49.24 -58.82
N PHE A 4 -47.52 48.11 -58.51
CA PHE A 4 -48.95 47.78 -58.67
C PHE A 4 -49.46 47.58 -60.10
N MET A 5 -49.73 46.34 -60.53
CA MET A 5 -50.79 45.38 -60.14
C MET A 5 -51.80 45.32 -61.28
N ARG A 6 -52.16 44.12 -61.72
CA ARG A 6 -53.48 43.79 -62.32
C ARG A 6 -53.63 42.26 -62.47
N PRO A 7 -54.85 41.74 -62.67
CA PRO A 7 -55.47 40.80 -61.74
C PRO A 7 -55.89 39.49 -62.44
N THR A 8 -56.52 38.55 -61.73
CA THR A 8 -57.86 37.99 -62.02
C THR A 8 -58.14 36.72 -61.22
N ARG A 9 -59.39 36.58 -60.77
CA ARG A 9 -60.01 35.41 -60.13
C ARG A 9 -60.47 34.41 -61.19
N VAL A 10 -60.37 33.10 -60.95
CA VAL A 10 -61.42 32.09 -61.27
C VAL A 10 -61.35 30.85 -60.35
N TRP A 11 -62.41 30.66 -59.56
CA TRP A 11 -63.21 29.47 -59.22
C TRP A 11 -62.64 28.03 -59.07
N SER A 12 -62.99 27.45 -57.90
CA SER A 12 -63.63 26.13 -57.65
C SER A 12 -62.82 24.86 -57.39
N ARG A 13 -63.06 24.32 -56.17
CA ARG A 13 -63.21 22.92 -55.73
C ARG A 13 -62.02 21.97 -56.03
N THR A 14 -61.40 21.32 -55.05
CA THR A 14 -61.93 20.14 -54.34
C THR A 14 -60.95 19.77 -53.20
N ALA A 15 -61.50 19.16 -52.14
CA ALA A 15 -60.82 18.68 -50.93
C ALA A 15 -59.62 17.75 -51.18
N ILE A 16 -58.67 17.74 -50.23
CA ILE A 16 -58.19 16.54 -49.51
C ILE A 16 -57.49 17.01 -48.22
N ALA A 17 -57.89 16.37 -47.13
CA ALA A 17 -57.36 16.56 -45.79
C ALA A 17 -55.94 15.97 -45.66
N ALA A 18 -55.09 16.65 -44.91
CA ALA A 18 -54.00 16.02 -44.17
C ALA A 18 -53.77 16.81 -42.88
N THR A 19 -54.48 16.40 -41.84
CA THR A 19 -54.25 16.75 -40.43
C THR A 19 -52.91 16.16 -40.00
N VAL A 20 -51.94 16.99 -39.63
CA VAL A 20 -50.82 16.56 -38.78
C VAL A 20 -51.12 17.07 -37.37
N THR A 21 -51.75 16.19 -36.59
CA THR A 21 -51.93 16.34 -35.16
C THR A 21 -50.56 16.19 -34.50
N ALA A 22 -50.05 17.27 -33.91
CA ALA A 22 -48.89 17.18 -33.02
C ALA A 22 -49.28 16.41 -31.76
N VAL A 23 -48.84 15.15 -31.66
CA VAL A 23 -48.95 14.36 -30.44
C VAL A 23 -47.91 14.90 -29.46
N VAL A 24 -48.39 15.63 -28.44
CA VAL A 24 -47.61 15.88 -27.22
C VAL A 24 -47.57 14.55 -26.47
N ALA A 25 -46.48 13.80 -26.65
CA ALA A 25 -46.18 12.64 -25.82
C ALA A 25 -45.75 13.13 -24.43
N SER A 26 -46.72 13.24 -23.53
CA SER A 26 -46.49 13.29 -22.09
C SER A 26 -45.88 11.96 -21.65
N THR A 27 -44.56 11.87 -21.67
CA THR A 27 -43.84 10.82 -20.95
C THR A 27 -43.95 11.12 -19.46
N GLY A 28 -45.01 10.58 -18.85
CA GLY A 28 -45.09 10.42 -17.42
C GLY A 28 -43.94 9.53 -16.98
N VAL A 29 -42.89 10.14 -16.44
CA VAL A 29 -41.85 9.42 -15.72
C VAL A 29 -42.50 8.89 -14.46
N VAL A 30 -42.87 7.61 -14.46
CA VAL A 30 -43.13 6.87 -13.23
C VAL A 30 -41.78 6.77 -12.53
N THR A 31 -41.49 7.73 -11.65
CA THR A 31 -40.40 7.63 -10.71
C THR A 31 -40.77 6.53 -9.72
N THR A 32 -40.32 5.30 -9.95
CA THR A 32 -40.19 4.36 -8.85
C THR A 32 -39.21 4.99 -7.88
N ALA A 33 -39.71 5.46 -6.75
CA ALA A 33 -38.87 5.89 -5.64
C ALA A 33 -38.07 4.66 -5.22
N LEU A 34 -36.82 4.57 -5.71
CA LEU A 34 -35.84 3.69 -5.09
C LEU A 34 -35.67 4.25 -3.69
N THR A 35 -36.13 3.51 -2.68
CA THR A 35 -35.73 3.78 -1.31
C THR A 35 -34.21 3.75 -1.31
N ALA A 36 -33.59 4.91 -1.12
CA ALA A 36 -32.17 5.03 -0.93
C ALA A 36 -31.83 4.31 0.38
N HIS A 37 -31.46 3.04 0.30
CA HIS A 37 -30.82 2.35 1.43
C HIS A 37 -29.40 2.90 1.54
N ALA A 38 -29.27 4.01 2.26
CA ALA A 38 -28.00 4.50 2.74
C ALA A 38 -27.50 3.55 3.85
N ALA A 39 -26.24 3.15 3.72
CA ALA A 39 -25.43 2.31 4.62
C ALA A 39 -25.80 0.81 4.74
N ALA A 40 -25.04 -0.04 4.02
CA ALA A 40 -24.56 -1.29 4.59
C ALA A 40 -23.24 -1.74 3.96
N GLY A 41 -22.13 -1.24 4.51
CA GLY A 41 -20.81 -1.81 4.24
C GLY A 41 -20.77 -3.22 4.81
N CYS A 42 -20.58 -4.23 3.97
CA CYS A 42 -20.28 -5.57 4.44
C CYS A 42 -18.77 -5.82 4.32
N ARG A 43 -18.27 -6.74 5.13
CA ARG A 43 -16.94 -7.34 4.95
C ARG A 43 -17.14 -8.80 4.59
N VAL A 44 -16.44 -9.26 3.56
CA VAL A 44 -16.46 -10.66 3.15
C VAL A 44 -15.07 -11.24 3.26
N THR A 45 -14.94 -12.37 3.94
CA THR A 45 -13.72 -13.16 3.99
C THR A 45 -13.97 -14.45 3.21
N TYR A 46 -13.30 -14.59 2.07
CA TYR A 46 -13.34 -15.80 1.25
C TYR A 46 -12.08 -16.63 1.48
N LYS A 47 -12.23 -17.91 1.76
CA LYS A 47 -11.12 -18.84 1.96
C LYS A 47 -11.34 -20.12 1.17
N VAL A 48 -10.40 -20.48 0.30
CA VAL A 48 -10.31 -21.85 -0.23
C VAL A 48 -9.84 -22.76 0.90
N THR A 49 -10.71 -23.68 1.34
CA THR A 49 -10.45 -24.55 2.49
C THR A 49 -9.71 -25.83 2.09
N SER A 50 -9.92 -26.30 0.86
CA SER A 50 -9.22 -27.42 0.25
C SER A 50 -9.26 -27.31 -1.27
N GLN A 51 -8.26 -27.85 -1.98
CA GLN A 51 -8.20 -27.83 -3.44
C GLN A 51 -7.54 -29.12 -3.95
N TRP A 52 -8.11 -29.70 -5.00
CA TRP A 52 -7.62 -30.91 -5.67
C TRP A 52 -7.79 -30.78 -7.19
N GLN A 53 -7.37 -31.80 -7.93
CA GLN A 53 -7.52 -31.79 -9.38
C GLN A 53 -9.01 -31.74 -9.78
N GLY A 54 -9.40 -30.65 -10.45
CA GLY A 54 -10.74 -30.41 -10.95
C GLY A 54 -11.74 -29.89 -9.93
N GLY A 55 -11.39 -29.75 -8.65
CA GLY A 55 -12.32 -29.28 -7.62
C GLY A 55 -11.67 -28.54 -6.45
N PHE A 56 -12.48 -27.78 -5.72
CA PHE A 56 -12.08 -27.12 -4.49
C PHE A 56 -13.27 -26.91 -3.55
N GLY A 57 -12.99 -26.80 -2.25
CA GLY A 57 -13.92 -26.34 -1.23
C GLY A 57 -13.59 -24.92 -0.79
N ALA A 58 -14.61 -24.11 -0.48
CA ALA A 58 -14.43 -22.76 0.03
C ALA A 58 -15.42 -22.41 1.13
N SER A 59 -15.03 -21.46 1.99
CA SER A 59 -15.89 -20.83 2.99
C SER A 59 -15.92 -19.31 2.77
N VAL A 60 -17.07 -18.70 3.03
CA VAL A 60 -17.33 -17.27 2.87
C VAL A 60 -18.00 -16.75 4.13
N ASP A 61 -17.25 -15.96 4.91
CA ASP A 61 -17.78 -15.23 6.06
C ASP A 61 -18.30 -13.87 5.60
N ILE A 62 -19.52 -13.52 6.02
CA ILE A 62 -20.21 -12.28 5.69
C ILE A 62 -20.45 -11.52 6.99
N THR A 63 -19.68 -10.47 7.23
CA THR A 63 -19.91 -9.55 8.36
C THR A 63 -20.75 -8.37 7.89
N ASN A 64 -21.90 -8.15 8.51
CA ASN A 64 -22.71 -6.97 8.26
C ASN A 64 -22.16 -5.81 9.08
N LEU A 65 -21.64 -4.75 8.45
CA LEU A 65 -21.20 -3.55 9.18
C LEU A 65 -22.28 -2.45 9.18
N GLY A 66 -23.34 -2.60 8.37
CA GLY A 66 -24.48 -1.70 8.29
C GLY A 66 -25.61 -2.02 9.28
N ASP A 67 -26.78 -1.45 9.01
CA ASP A 67 -28.00 -1.75 9.75
C ASP A 67 -28.31 -3.25 9.74
N SER A 68 -28.90 -3.76 10.82
CA SER A 68 -29.25 -5.18 10.94
C SER A 68 -30.16 -5.61 9.79
N VAL A 69 -29.83 -6.72 9.13
CA VAL A 69 -30.66 -7.31 8.06
C VAL A 69 -31.38 -8.55 8.57
N SER A 70 -32.62 -8.77 8.12
CA SER A 70 -33.44 -9.95 8.46
C SER A 70 -33.36 -11.08 7.41
N ALA A 71 -32.86 -10.75 6.23
CA ALA A 71 -32.53 -11.68 5.15
C ALA A 71 -31.31 -11.13 4.38
N TRP A 72 -30.55 -12.02 3.75
CA TRP A 72 -29.38 -11.61 2.97
C TRP A 72 -29.26 -12.35 1.65
N ARG A 73 -28.74 -11.62 0.67
CA ARG A 73 -28.38 -12.09 -0.66
C ARG A 73 -26.95 -11.63 -0.96
N LEU A 74 -26.02 -12.58 -1.06
CA LEU A 74 -24.64 -12.33 -1.45
C LEU A 74 -24.46 -12.60 -2.95
N THR A 75 -23.73 -11.73 -3.65
CA THR A 75 -23.34 -11.96 -5.05
C THR A 75 -21.85 -11.79 -5.26
N TRP A 76 -21.26 -12.54 -6.19
CA TRP A 76 -19.89 -12.34 -6.69
C TRP A 76 -19.72 -12.94 -8.09
N SER A 77 -18.58 -12.71 -8.74
CA SER A 77 -18.25 -13.28 -10.04
C SER A 77 -16.96 -14.10 -10.01
N PHE A 78 -17.01 -15.30 -10.57
CA PHE A 78 -15.80 -16.09 -10.84
C PHE A 78 -15.11 -15.61 -12.12
N THR A 79 -13.78 -15.50 -12.09
CA THR A 79 -13.00 -14.90 -13.19
C THR A 79 -12.22 -15.91 -14.02
N ALA A 80 -12.17 -17.19 -13.62
CA ALA A 80 -11.41 -18.23 -14.30
C ALA A 80 -12.25 -19.49 -14.60
N GLY A 81 -13.56 -19.33 -14.79
CA GLY A 81 -14.46 -20.42 -15.19
C GLY A 81 -14.84 -21.39 -14.07
N GLN A 82 -14.71 -20.99 -12.81
CA GLN A 82 -15.13 -21.83 -11.70
C GLN A 82 -16.66 -22.00 -11.66
N THR A 83 -17.13 -23.18 -11.27
CA THR A 83 -18.57 -23.51 -11.18
C THR A 83 -18.90 -24.11 -9.83
N VAL A 84 -19.81 -23.50 -9.07
CA VAL A 84 -20.33 -24.06 -7.81
C VAL A 84 -21.09 -25.34 -8.10
N THR A 85 -20.73 -26.43 -7.42
CA THR A 85 -21.39 -27.74 -7.53
C THR A 85 -22.38 -27.98 -6.40
N GLN A 86 -22.08 -27.51 -5.20
CA GLN A 86 -22.95 -27.63 -4.03
C GLN A 86 -22.62 -26.52 -3.02
N LEU A 87 -23.63 -25.98 -2.34
CA LEU A 87 -23.47 -24.97 -1.29
C LEU A 87 -24.20 -25.39 0.00
N TRP A 88 -23.62 -25.07 1.15
CA TRP A 88 -24.23 -25.22 2.48
C TRP A 88 -24.51 -23.87 3.13
N ASN A 89 -25.44 -23.85 4.08
CA ASN A 89 -25.91 -22.66 4.81
C ASN A 89 -26.55 -21.56 3.93
N GLY A 90 -27.05 -21.93 2.74
CA GLY A 90 -27.76 -21.04 1.84
C GLY A 90 -28.29 -21.79 0.61
N SER A 91 -28.81 -21.04 -0.36
CA SER A 91 -29.19 -21.55 -1.68
C SER A 91 -28.43 -20.78 -2.76
N VAL A 92 -27.89 -21.48 -3.75
CA VAL A 92 -27.03 -20.92 -4.79
C VAL A 92 -27.69 -20.99 -6.16
N THR A 93 -27.60 -19.91 -6.91
CA THR A 93 -27.82 -19.88 -8.36
C THR A 93 -26.56 -19.32 -9.02
N GLN A 94 -26.04 -19.99 -10.03
CA GLN A 94 -24.94 -19.49 -10.84
C GLN A 94 -25.35 -19.40 -12.30
N THR A 95 -25.09 -18.26 -12.94
CA THR A 95 -25.28 -18.05 -14.38
C THR A 95 -23.99 -17.51 -14.95
N ALA A 96 -23.35 -18.29 -15.84
CA ALA A 96 -21.99 -18.04 -16.30
C ALA A 96 -21.04 -17.77 -15.11
N ALA A 97 -20.41 -16.60 -15.08
CA ALA A 97 -19.49 -16.20 -14.01
C ALA A 97 -20.21 -15.77 -12.72
N GLN A 98 -21.45 -15.30 -12.80
CA GLN A 98 -22.14 -14.67 -11.67
C GLN A 98 -22.73 -15.72 -10.73
N VAL A 99 -22.37 -15.64 -9.45
CA VAL A 99 -22.94 -16.44 -8.37
C VAL A 99 -23.84 -15.55 -7.50
N VAL A 100 -25.01 -16.08 -7.15
CA VAL A 100 -25.98 -15.49 -6.24
C VAL A 100 -26.29 -16.49 -5.14
N VAL A 101 -26.11 -16.11 -3.88
CA VAL A 101 -26.43 -16.92 -2.71
C VAL A 101 -27.44 -16.21 -1.84
N THR A 102 -28.51 -16.89 -1.46
CA THR A 102 -29.49 -16.40 -0.47
C THR A 102 -29.41 -17.20 0.82
N ASN A 103 -29.81 -16.56 1.92
CA ASN A 103 -29.82 -17.19 3.25
C ASN A 103 -30.69 -18.46 3.32
N ALA A 104 -30.31 -19.37 4.21
CA ALA A 104 -31.18 -20.45 4.66
C ALA A 104 -32.23 -19.90 5.65
N ALA A 105 -33.26 -20.69 5.93
CA ALA A 105 -34.37 -20.28 6.79
C ALA A 105 -33.93 -19.85 8.21
N TRP A 106 -32.80 -20.35 8.71
CA TRP A 106 -32.33 -20.14 10.08
C TRP A 106 -31.22 -19.09 10.22
N ASN A 107 -30.65 -18.56 9.12
CA ASN A 107 -29.52 -17.62 9.18
C ASN A 107 -29.77 -16.31 8.41
N GLY A 108 -31.02 -15.94 8.17
CA GLY A 108 -31.35 -14.68 7.48
C GLY A 108 -30.96 -13.43 8.26
N GLY A 109 -31.03 -13.48 9.59
CA GLY A 109 -30.69 -12.37 10.47
C GLY A 109 -29.17 -12.16 10.60
N ILE A 110 -28.68 -10.96 10.25
CA ILE A 110 -27.32 -10.53 10.58
C ILE A 110 -27.39 -9.13 11.22
N SER A 111 -27.23 -9.08 12.54
CA SER A 111 -27.12 -7.80 13.27
C SER A 111 -25.88 -7.01 12.83
N THR A 112 -25.86 -5.70 13.10
CA THR A 112 -24.67 -4.87 12.89
C THR A 112 -23.47 -5.43 13.66
N GLY A 113 -22.34 -5.59 12.99
CA GLY A 113 -21.12 -6.22 13.49
C GLY A 113 -21.15 -7.76 13.54
N ALA A 114 -22.30 -8.39 13.33
CA ALA A 114 -22.41 -9.85 13.36
C ALA A 114 -21.96 -10.48 12.04
N THR A 115 -21.54 -11.75 12.11
CA THR A 115 -21.06 -12.52 10.96
C THR A 115 -21.90 -13.78 10.77
N THR A 116 -22.23 -14.10 9.52
CA THR A 116 -22.75 -15.40 9.11
C THR A 116 -21.78 -16.06 8.12
N ASN A 117 -21.90 -17.36 7.90
CA ASN A 117 -21.01 -18.11 7.02
C ASN A 117 -21.80 -18.98 6.03
N VAL A 118 -21.32 -19.01 4.79
CA VAL A 118 -21.62 -20.08 3.83
C VAL A 118 -20.35 -20.80 3.41
N GLY A 119 -20.49 -21.99 2.86
CA GLY A 119 -19.40 -22.55 2.08
C GLY A 119 -19.92 -23.45 0.99
N PHE A 120 -19.04 -23.85 0.09
CA PHE A 120 -19.41 -24.58 -1.10
C PHE A 120 -18.27 -25.44 -1.64
N GLY A 121 -18.64 -26.44 -2.43
CA GLY A 121 -17.75 -27.12 -3.37
C GLY A 121 -17.92 -26.53 -4.77
N ALA A 122 -16.83 -26.46 -5.54
CA ALA A 122 -16.84 -25.96 -6.90
C ALA A 122 -15.79 -26.64 -7.77
N THR A 123 -15.98 -26.62 -9.09
CA THR A 123 -14.98 -27.03 -10.08
C THR A 123 -14.10 -25.86 -10.49
N TRP A 124 -12.88 -26.17 -10.93
CA TRP A 124 -11.95 -25.22 -11.54
C TRP A 124 -11.14 -25.89 -12.65
N ASN A 125 -10.46 -25.10 -13.48
CA ASN A 125 -9.84 -25.54 -14.74
C ASN A 125 -8.43 -26.15 -14.60
N ASN A 126 -7.93 -26.37 -13.38
CA ASN A 126 -6.56 -26.81 -13.07
C ASN A 126 -5.42 -25.84 -13.48
N ALA A 127 -5.74 -24.66 -14.01
CA ALA A 127 -4.76 -23.64 -14.42
C ALA A 127 -4.75 -22.43 -13.48
N SER A 128 -5.93 -21.92 -13.10
CA SER A 128 -6.06 -20.77 -12.21
C SER A 128 -7.34 -20.85 -11.39
N ASN A 129 -7.23 -20.61 -10.08
CA ASN A 129 -8.37 -20.54 -9.17
C ASN A 129 -8.35 -19.22 -8.35
N PRO A 130 -8.55 -18.06 -9.00
CA PRO A 130 -8.57 -16.78 -8.33
C PRO A 130 -9.79 -16.64 -7.40
N VAL A 131 -9.56 -16.02 -6.25
CA VAL A 131 -10.61 -15.64 -5.30
C VAL A 131 -11.41 -14.46 -5.88
N PRO A 132 -12.76 -14.51 -5.90
CA PRO A 132 -13.60 -13.39 -6.30
C PRO A 132 -13.38 -12.14 -5.44
N THR A 133 -13.61 -10.95 -5.99
CA THR A 133 -13.37 -9.67 -5.27
C THR A 133 -14.54 -8.70 -5.32
N ASP A 134 -15.58 -8.98 -6.10
CA ASP A 134 -16.73 -8.12 -6.38
C ASP A 134 -17.96 -8.47 -5.53
N PHE A 135 -17.74 -8.85 -4.27
CA PHE A 135 -18.84 -9.24 -3.38
C PHE A 135 -19.81 -8.10 -3.15
N ALA A 136 -21.12 -8.39 -3.19
CA ALA A 136 -22.16 -7.45 -2.78
C ALA A 136 -23.22 -8.13 -1.91
N LEU A 137 -23.56 -7.50 -0.78
CA LEU A 137 -24.62 -7.93 0.14
C LEU A 137 -25.88 -7.10 -0.13
N ASN A 138 -26.98 -7.76 -0.45
CA ASN A 138 -28.26 -7.11 -0.77
C ASN A 138 -28.15 -6.04 -1.87
N GLY A 139 -27.23 -6.25 -2.82
CA GLY A 139 -26.97 -5.31 -3.93
C GLY A 139 -26.00 -4.17 -3.59
N VAL A 140 -25.47 -4.11 -2.37
CA VAL A 140 -24.47 -3.13 -1.94
C VAL A 140 -23.09 -3.77 -1.91
N ALA A 141 -22.11 -3.16 -2.58
CA ALA A 141 -20.75 -3.68 -2.63
C ALA A 141 -20.11 -3.80 -1.22
N CYS A 142 -19.50 -4.95 -0.94
CA CYS A 142 -18.77 -5.20 0.30
C CYS A 142 -17.39 -4.55 0.25
N THR A 143 -17.29 -3.32 0.74
CA THR A 143 -16.06 -2.53 0.75
C THR A 143 -15.24 -2.69 2.04
N GLY A 144 -15.74 -3.43 3.02
CA GLY A 144 -15.06 -3.68 4.31
C GLY A 144 -15.22 -2.56 5.35
N SER A 145 -15.98 -1.49 5.07
CA SER A 145 -16.21 -0.36 5.98
C SER A 145 -17.60 0.26 5.77
N THR A 146 -18.23 0.82 6.81
CA THR A 146 -19.41 1.66 6.65
C THR A 146 -19.04 3.13 6.45
N THR A 147 -19.69 3.78 5.48
CA THR A 147 -19.80 5.24 5.42
C THR A 147 -21.08 5.63 6.15
N ASN A 148 -21.00 6.13 7.38
CA ASN A 148 -22.16 6.68 8.07
C ASN A 148 -22.33 8.17 7.68
N PRO A 149 -23.47 8.62 7.14
CA PRO A 149 -23.72 10.05 6.93
C PRO A 149 -24.19 10.68 8.25
N THR A 150 -23.36 11.52 8.87
CA THR A 150 -23.77 12.27 10.08
C THR A 150 -24.52 13.55 9.69
N PRO A 151 -25.62 13.93 10.40
CA PRO A 151 -26.42 15.11 10.08
C PRO A 151 -25.66 16.42 10.29
N SER A 152 -25.87 17.35 9.35
CA SER A 152 -25.31 18.70 9.33
C SER A 152 -25.79 19.54 10.52
N GLY A 153 -24.84 20.16 11.21
CA GLY A 153 -25.08 21.17 12.23
C GLY A 153 -23.84 22.05 12.48
N SER A 154 -23.90 23.29 11.99
CA SER A 154 -23.11 24.47 12.37
C SER A 154 -21.59 24.50 12.06
N THR A 155 -21.30 25.01 10.86
CA THR A 155 -20.23 25.97 10.50
C THR A 155 -18.97 26.04 11.38
N SER A 156 -17.95 25.25 10.99
CA SER A 156 -16.65 25.81 10.64
C SER A 156 -16.10 25.01 9.46
N THR A 157 -15.70 25.69 8.39
CA THR A 157 -15.19 25.06 7.18
C THR A 157 -13.93 24.24 7.51
N PRO A 158 -13.89 22.92 7.27
CA PRO A 158 -12.66 22.15 7.41
C PRO A 158 -11.67 22.62 6.35
N PRO A 159 -10.39 22.82 6.65
CA PRO A 159 -9.40 22.83 5.58
C PRO A 159 -9.32 21.39 5.03
N THR A 160 -9.75 21.23 3.77
CA THR A 160 -9.20 20.31 2.75
C THR A 160 -8.19 19.25 3.25
N GLY A 161 -8.48 17.94 3.10
CA GLY A 161 -7.57 16.77 3.09
C GLY A 161 -6.47 16.65 4.18
N VAL A 162 -6.34 15.49 4.82
CA VAL A 162 -5.27 15.19 5.82
C VAL A 162 -3.88 15.65 5.36
N LEU A 163 -3.58 15.46 4.06
CA LEU A 163 -2.29 15.82 3.46
C LEU A 163 -1.99 17.32 3.42
N ASN A 164 -2.95 18.21 3.64
CA ASN A 164 -2.68 19.66 3.74
C ASN A 164 -2.19 20.10 5.12
N GLN A 165 -2.41 19.27 6.14
CA GLN A 165 -1.95 19.54 7.51
C GLN A 165 -0.50 19.10 7.72
N VAL A 166 -0.04 18.11 6.94
CA VAL A 166 1.23 17.42 7.18
C VAL A 166 2.09 17.32 5.92
N ASN A 167 3.40 17.29 6.12
CA ASN A 167 4.36 16.84 5.14
C ASN A 167 4.51 15.33 5.23
N THR A 168 4.33 14.69 4.08
CA THR A 168 4.75 13.31 3.83
C THR A 168 5.17 13.19 2.38
N VAL A 169 6.24 12.43 2.15
CA VAL A 169 6.63 11.96 0.81
C VAL A 169 6.40 10.47 0.66
N SER A 170 5.94 9.78 1.71
CA SER A 170 5.69 8.34 1.68
C SER A 170 4.58 7.99 0.70
N ARG A 171 4.54 6.74 0.26
CA ARG A 171 3.46 6.25 -0.60
C ARG A 171 2.22 6.03 0.24
N VAL A 172 1.24 6.91 0.06
CA VAL A 172 0.00 6.95 0.83
C VAL A 172 -1.20 7.09 -0.11
N ARG A 173 -2.32 6.50 0.25
CA ARG A 173 -3.56 6.59 -0.53
C ARG A 173 -4.63 7.33 0.27
N GLU A 174 -5.23 8.36 -0.32
CA GLU A 174 -6.37 9.03 0.30
C GLU A 174 -7.55 8.05 0.48
N SER A 175 -8.17 8.09 1.65
CA SER A 175 -9.29 7.22 2.03
C SER A 175 -10.28 8.04 2.87
N GLY A 176 -11.23 8.69 2.20
CA GLY A 176 -12.17 9.60 2.85
C GLY A 176 -11.46 10.75 3.59
N ASN A 177 -11.64 10.82 4.90
CA ASN A 177 -11.00 11.82 5.77
C ASN A 177 -9.66 11.34 6.37
N ALA A 178 -9.06 10.29 5.81
CA ALA A 178 -7.81 9.70 6.26
C ALA A 178 -6.89 9.40 5.08
N VAL A 179 -5.67 8.96 5.39
CA VAL A 179 -4.75 8.35 4.43
C VAL A 179 -4.35 6.95 4.87
N GLN A 180 -4.31 6.02 3.93
CA GLN A 180 -3.86 4.65 4.10
C GLN A 180 -2.40 4.49 3.69
N PHE A 181 -1.67 3.65 4.41
CA PHE A 181 -0.25 3.39 4.14
C PHE A 181 0.18 2.02 4.70
N THR A 182 1.18 1.40 4.08
CA THR A 182 1.70 0.08 4.48
C THR A 182 3.23 0.06 4.58
N TRP A 183 3.91 0.78 3.68
CA TRP A 183 5.37 0.83 3.60
C TRP A 183 6.02 1.21 4.94
N PRO A 184 7.08 0.49 5.36
CA PRO A 184 7.79 0.76 6.60
C PRO A 184 8.37 2.18 6.59
N GLY A 185 8.48 2.81 7.76
CA GLY A 185 9.06 4.15 7.88
C GLY A 185 8.21 5.28 7.31
N THR A 186 6.95 5.00 6.91
CA THR A 186 5.99 6.05 6.54
C THR A 186 5.87 7.07 7.67
N TYR A 187 5.94 8.35 7.34
CA TYR A 187 5.88 9.43 8.33
C TYR A 187 4.96 10.58 7.94
N PHE A 188 4.49 11.30 8.96
CA PHE A 188 3.69 12.51 8.84
C PHE A 188 4.27 13.57 9.76
N GLU A 189 4.68 14.71 9.19
CA GLU A 189 5.24 15.84 9.94
C GLU A 189 4.31 17.05 9.86
N GLY A 190 3.88 17.57 10.99
CA GLY A 190 3.02 18.75 11.05
C GLY A 190 3.53 19.80 12.02
N ARG A 191 2.78 20.90 12.08
CA ARG A 191 3.04 22.02 12.99
C ARG A 191 1.75 22.40 13.69
N PHE A 192 1.86 22.81 14.95
CA PHE A 192 0.73 23.32 15.71
C PHE A 192 1.18 24.44 16.64
N ARG A 193 0.23 25.27 17.08
CA ARG A 193 0.42 26.25 18.14
C ARG A 193 -0.48 25.88 19.31
N GLY A 194 0.04 25.87 20.53
CA GLY A 194 -0.73 25.56 21.73
C GLY A 194 0.07 24.73 22.73
N THR A 195 -0.64 24.06 23.64
CA THR A 195 -0.05 23.24 24.73
C THR A 195 -0.24 21.74 24.52
N GLY A 196 -0.82 21.34 23.38
CA GLY A 196 -1.03 19.95 23.04
C GLY A 196 -1.52 19.72 21.61
N VAL A 197 -1.36 18.48 21.15
CA VAL A 197 -1.76 17.99 19.83
C VAL A 197 -2.26 16.56 19.93
N GLY A 198 -3.33 16.25 19.20
CA GLY A 198 -3.91 14.94 19.00
C GLY A 198 -3.53 14.39 17.62
N LEU A 199 -3.12 13.12 17.58
CA LEU A 199 -2.87 12.38 16.35
C LEU A 199 -4.00 11.37 16.15
N VAL A 200 -4.79 11.55 15.10
CA VAL A 200 -5.95 10.70 14.81
C VAL A 200 -5.50 9.45 14.06
N LEU A 201 -5.74 8.28 14.64
CA LEU A 201 -5.27 7.00 14.14
C LEU A 201 -6.41 5.97 14.09
N ASN A 202 -6.33 5.08 13.10
CA ASN A 202 -7.08 3.85 13.05
C ASN A 202 -6.15 2.74 12.56
N ASP A 203 -5.42 2.13 13.49
CA ASP A 203 -4.46 1.09 13.15
C ASP A 203 -4.18 0.13 14.32
N SER A 204 -4.71 -1.09 14.21
CA SER A 204 -4.49 -2.17 15.18
C SER A 204 -3.31 -3.10 14.82
N ASN A 205 -2.52 -2.78 13.80
CA ASN A 205 -1.46 -3.65 13.27
C ASN A 205 -0.05 -3.07 13.45
N ASN A 206 0.08 -1.75 13.51
CA ASN A 206 1.40 -1.10 13.50
C ASN A 206 1.74 -0.37 14.78
N ASP A 207 3.05 -0.30 15.02
CA ASP A 207 3.63 0.52 16.07
C ASP A 207 4.16 1.83 15.49
N TYR A 208 4.14 2.87 16.32
CA TYR A 208 4.49 4.22 15.93
C TYR A 208 5.41 4.90 16.94
N SER A 209 6.30 5.74 16.45
CA SER A 209 6.99 6.73 17.27
C SER A 209 6.34 8.09 17.07
N VAL A 210 6.03 8.77 18.19
CA VAL A 210 5.52 10.14 18.21
C VAL A 210 6.62 11.03 18.74
N GLN A 211 6.97 12.06 17.97
CA GLN A 211 8.00 13.03 18.31
C GLN A 211 7.39 14.43 18.34
N VAL A 212 7.77 15.23 19.33
CA VAL A 212 7.46 16.66 19.40
C VAL A 212 8.78 17.42 19.53
N ASP A 213 8.98 18.42 18.69
CA ASP A 213 10.22 19.24 18.65
C ASP A 213 11.50 18.40 18.56
N GLY A 214 11.42 17.31 17.79
CA GLY A 214 12.53 16.38 17.56
C GLY A 214 12.76 15.35 18.68
N ALA A 215 12.07 15.47 19.83
CA ALA A 215 12.16 14.51 20.92
C ALA A 215 11.04 13.46 20.82
N THR A 216 11.38 12.17 20.95
CA THR A 216 10.37 11.10 21.05
C THR A 216 9.63 11.23 22.39
N VAL A 217 8.32 11.48 22.32
CA VAL A 217 7.45 11.66 23.50
C VAL A 217 6.55 10.46 23.75
N ALA A 218 6.32 9.60 22.75
CA ALA A 218 5.57 8.36 22.93
C ALA A 218 5.99 7.28 21.92
N THR A 219 5.81 6.02 22.31
CA THR A 219 5.76 4.87 21.40
C THR A 219 4.38 4.25 21.51
N LEU A 220 3.64 4.21 20.40
CA LEU A 220 2.31 3.65 20.34
C LEU A 220 2.41 2.21 19.85
N VAL A 221 1.78 1.30 20.58
CA VAL A 221 1.77 -0.13 20.28
C VAL A 221 0.39 -0.51 19.80
N THR A 222 0.23 -0.77 18.50
CA THR A 222 -1.07 -1.14 17.86
C THR A 222 -2.26 -0.30 18.36
N PRO A 223 -2.26 1.04 18.15
CA PRO A 223 -3.14 1.97 18.85
C PRO A 223 -4.64 1.81 18.57
N GLY A 224 -5.03 1.06 17.53
CA GLY A 224 -6.43 0.92 17.12
C GLY A 224 -7.02 2.24 16.66
N GLN A 225 -8.34 2.38 16.82
CA GLN A 225 -9.04 3.63 16.56
C GLN A 225 -8.92 4.56 17.78
N THR A 226 -8.15 5.64 17.65
CA THR A 226 -7.90 6.56 18.76
C THR A 226 -7.48 7.95 18.28
N THR A 227 -7.57 8.92 19.18
CA THR A 227 -6.79 10.16 19.08
C THR A 227 -5.73 10.13 20.18
N HIS A 228 -4.47 9.93 19.80
CA HIS A 228 -3.37 9.95 20.76
C HIS A 228 -3.02 11.41 21.08
N TRP A 229 -3.25 11.83 22.33
CA TRP A 229 -3.00 13.18 22.79
C TRP A 229 -1.62 13.32 23.45
N VAL A 230 -0.82 14.25 22.95
CA VAL A 230 0.35 14.80 23.64
C VAL A 230 -0.08 16.13 24.24
N ARG A 231 -0.01 16.28 25.57
CA ARG A 231 -0.44 17.47 26.31
C ARG A 231 0.64 17.90 27.32
N GLY A 232 0.44 19.08 27.92
CA GLY A 232 1.34 19.61 28.95
C GLY A 232 2.60 20.24 28.37
N LEU A 233 2.57 20.62 27.09
CA LEU A 233 3.66 21.35 26.45
C LEU A 233 3.62 22.82 26.87
N ALA A 234 4.77 23.49 26.78
CA ALA A 234 4.83 24.94 26.91
C ALA A 234 3.91 25.59 25.86
N GLY A 235 3.35 26.77 26.14
CA GLY A 235 2.58 27.49 25.12
C GLY A 235 3.50 28.03 24.03
N GLY A 236 3.29 27.62 22.77
CA GLY A 236 4.09 28.10 21.65
C GLY A 236 3.82 27.38 20.34
N ASP A 237 4.69 27.62 19.36
CA ASP A 237 4.74 26.84 18.11
C ASP A 237 5.56 25.56 18.33
N HIS A 238 5.02 24.44 17.86
CA HIS A 238 5.63 23.13 17.97
C HIS A 238 5.61 22.41 16.63
N THR A 239 6.54 21.46 16.49
CA THR A 239 6.53 20.44 15.44
C THR A 239 6.09 19.11 16.01
N VAL A 240 5.38 18.31 15.21
CA VAL A 240 5.01 16.94 15.56
C VAL A 240 5.36 16.02 14.41
N ARG A 241 5.89 14.83 14.71
CA ARG A 241 6.17 13.78 13.75
C ARG A 241 5.61 12.46 14.25
N LEU A 242 4.81 11.83 13.41
CA LEU A 242 4.39 10.43 13.56
C LEU A 242 5.18 9.60 12.56
N ALA A 243 5.87 8.55 13.02
CA ALA A 243 6.59 7.63 12.16
C ALA A 243 6.18 6.18 12.43
N LYS A 244 5.80 5.47 11.37
CA LYS A 244 5.49 4.03 11.41
C LYS A 244 6.77 3.24 11.62
N ARG A 245 6.79 2.40 12.65
CA ARG A 245 7.93 1.57 13.05
C ARG A 245 7.91 0.22 12.31
N THR A 246 6.77 -0.45 12.37
CA THR A 246 6.59 -1.84 11.97
C THR A 246 6.55 -2.02 10.45
N GLU A 247 6.96 -3.19 9.97
CA GLU A 247 6.68 -3.66 8.62
C GLU A 247 5.37 -4.48 8.61
N SER A 248 4.36 -4.05 7.83
CA SER A 248 3.03 -4.68 7.80
C SER A 248 2.45 -4.79 6.38
N PRO A 249 3.06 -5.61 5.50
CA PRO A 249 2.68 -5.66 4.09
C PRO A 249 1.20 -5.94 3.86
N TRP A 250 0.59 -6.75 4.73
CA TRP A 250 -0.79 -7.23 4.66
C TRP A 250 -1.83 -6.34 5.36
N ALA A 251 -1.42 -5.25 6.03
CA ALA A 251 -2.34 -4.41 6.80
C ALA A 251 -1.98 -2.94 6.67
N ALA A 252 -2.92 -2.14 6.15
CA ALA A 252 -2.78 -0.69 6.12
C ALA A 252 -3.09 -0.07 7.49
N GLY A 253 -2.29 0.92 7.85
CA GLY A 253 -2.66 1.90 8.87
C GLY A 253 -3.43 3.06 8.26
N GLU A 254 -4.24 3.72 9.08
CA GLU A 254 -4.94 4.94 8.71
C GLU A 254 -4.55 6.10 9.63
N PHE A 255 -4.23 7.25 9.02
CA PHE A 255 -3.97 8.50 9.72
C PHE A 255 -5.01 9.54 9.33
N GLY A 256 -5.78 10.01 10.32
CA GLY A 256 -6.87 10.98 10.17
C GLY A 256 -6.44 12.43 10.33
N GLY A 257 -5.14 12.71 10.45
CA GLY A 257 -4.61 14.06 10.61
C GLY A 257 -4.34 14.47 12.06
N LEU A 258 -4.13 15.77 12.23
CA LEU A 258 -3.78 16.40 13.49
C LEU A 258 -4.96 17.20 14.02
N VAL A 259 -5.12 17.21 15.34
CA VAL A 259 -6.10 18.03 16.06
C VAL A 259 -5.36 18.83 17.12
N ALA A 260 -5.58 20.14 17.20
CA ALA A 260 -4.97 20.93 18.28
C ALA A 260 -5.75 20.73 19.59
N ASP A 261 -5.06 20.79 20.74
CA ASP A 261 -5.73 20.82 22.03
C ASP A 261 -6.51 22.14 22.21
N THR A 262 -7.36 22.21 23.23
CA THR A 262 -8.23 23.36 23.49
C THR A 262 -7.42 24.66 23.53
N GLY A 263 -7.81 25.64 22.70
CA GLY A 263 -7.14 26.94 22.58
C GLY A 263 -5.92 26.95 21.63
N GLY A 264 -5.57 25.81 21.04
CA GLY A 264 -4.52 25.71 20.02
C GLY A 264 -5.03 25.73 18.58
N SER A 265 -4.10 25.65 17.62
CA SER A 265 -4.40 25.53 16.19
C SER A 265 -3.38 24.68 15.45
N ILE A 266 -3.83 23.98 14.40
CA ILE A 266 -2.92 23.34 13.44
C ILE A 266 -2.40 24.42 12.49
N LEU A 267 -1.09 24.48 12.32
CA LEU A 267 -0.42 25.44 11.45
C LEU A 267 -0.22 24.84 10.06
N ALA A 268 0.06 25.70 9.08
CA ALA A 268 0.44 25.24 7.74
C ALA A 268 1.67 24.32 7.82
N ARG A 269 1.65 23.23 7.04
CA ARG A 269 2.79 22.32 6.90
C ARG A 269 4.06 23.08 6.50
N ALA A 270 5.20 22.65 6.99
CA ALA A 270 6.48 23.29 6.68
C ALA A 270 6.81 23.18 5.18
N THR A 271 7.77 23.98 4.71
CA THR A 271 8.34 23.77 3.37
C THR A 271 9.00 22.39 3.31
N ARG A 272 8.75 21.65 2.22
CA ARG A 272 9.38 20.33 2.01
C ARG A 272 10.89 20.47 1.90
N ARG A 273 11.60 19.40 2.25
CA ARG A 273 13.05 19.33 2.08
C ARG A 273 13.35 19.26 0.58
N THR A 274 14.44 19.90 0.16
CA THR A 274 14.89 19.84 -1.24
C THR A 274 15.57 18.51 -1.55
N ARG A 275 16.26 17.95 -0.57
CA ARG A 275 16.94 16.66 -0.64
C ARG A 275 15.93 15.52 -0.53
N GLN A 276 16.02 14.54 -1.41
CA GLN A 276 15.13 13.40 -1.50
C GLN A 276 15.91 12.12 -1.76
N ILE A 277 15.64 11.07 -0.99
CA ILE A 277 16.29 9.76 -1.13
C ILE A 277 15.25 8.65 -1.15
N GLU A 278 15.30 7.77 -2.15
CA GLU A 278 14.51 6.53 -2.16
C GLU A 278 15.38 5.35 -1.73
N PHE A 279 14.96 4.63 -0.69
CA PHE A 279 15.58 3.38 -0.27
C PHE A 279 14.73 2.21 -0.75
N ILE A 280 15.35 1.28 -1.46
CA ILE A 280 14.71 0.07 -1.99
C ILE A 280 15.45 -1.12 -1.40
N GLY A 281 14.76 -2.07 -0.79
CA GLY A 281 15.47 -3.24 -0.26
C GLY A 281 14.63 -4.27 0.46
N ASP A 282 15.32 -5.03 1.28
CA ASP A 282 14.76 -6.14 2.04
C ASP A 282 14.67 -5.81 3.55
N SER A 283 14.88 -6.83 4.38
CA SER A 283 14.78 -6.74 5.84
C SER A 283 15.79 -5.77 6.46
N TRP A 284 16.97 -5.60 5.84
CA TRP A 284 17.95 -4.63 6.33
C TRP A 284 17.47 -3.20 6.11
N THR A 285 16.81 -2.94 4.98
CA THR A 285 16.24 -1.62 4.69
C THR A 285 14.97 -1.36 5.51
N ALA A 286 14.20 -2.41 5.82
CA ALA A 286 12.99 -2.33 6.64
C ALA A 286 13.27 -2.16 8.15
N GLY A 287 14.50 -2.42 8.62
CA GLY A 287 14.87 -2.38 10.04
C GLY A 287 14.38 -3.61 10.82
N TYR A 288 14.34 -4.77 10.17
CA TYR A 288 13.84 -6.02 10.76
C TYR A 288 14.55 -6.35 12.08
N GLY A 289 13.81 -6.33 13.18
CA GLY A 289 14.32 -6.74 14.49
C GLY A 289 15.44 -5.87 15.06
N ASP A 290 15.65 -4.67 14.54
CA ASP A 290 16.77 -3.78 14.87
C ASP A 290 16.78 -3.30 16.33
N MET A 291 15.60 -3.25 16.97
CA MET A 291 15.46 -2.88 18.37
C MET A 291 15.80 -4.03 19.33
N SER A 292 15.93 -5.26 18.84
CA SER A 292 16.25 -6.40 19.68
C SER A 292 17.72 -6.34 20.15
N THR A 293 17.95 -6.87 21.34
CA THR A 293 19.29 -7.12 21.89
C THR A 293 19.67 -8.60 21.83
N THR A 294 18.78 -9.44 21.31
CA THR A 294 18.97 -10.89 21.15
C THR A 294 18.46 -11.34 19.78
N ARG A 295 19.11 -12.37 19.22
CA ARG A 295 18.73 -12.92 17.91
C ARG A 295 17.43 -13.71 17.96
N ASP A 296 17.17 -14.43 19.05
CA ASP A 296 15.85 -15.00 19.30
C ASP A 296 14.95 -13.92 19.91
N CYS A 297 13.88 -13.59 19.20
CA CYS A 297 12.93 -12.57 19.58
C CYS A 297 11.59 -13.13 20.06
N ASN A 298 11.40 -14.45 20.08
CA ASN A 298 10.09 -15.04 20.40
C ASN A 298 9.59 -14.64 21.79
N SER A 299 10.50 -14.53 22.76
CA SER A 299 10.16 -14.17 24.15
C SER A 299 10.08 -12.67 24.41
N ASN A 300 10.49 -11.81 23.48
CA ASN A 300 10.55 -10.34 23.67
C ASN A 300 9.58 -9.58 22.74
N GLY A 301 8.45 -10.21 22.40
CA GLY A 301 7.41 -9.63 21.56
C GLY A 301 7.55 -9.93 20.06
N GLY A 302 8.53 -10.75 19.68
CA GLY A 302 8.78 -11.15 18.31
C GLY A 302 9.34 -10.00 17.46
N VAL A 303 9.55 -10.31 16.19
CA VAL A 303 10.07 -9.37 15.20
C VAL A 303 9.24 -8.10 15.14
N THR A 304 7.91 -8.21 15.13
CA THR A 304 6.99 -7.07 15.00
C THR A 304 7.27 -5.96 16.02
N ARG A 305 7.48 -6.32 17.30
CA ARG A 305 7.74 -5.36 18.39
C ARG A 305 9.18 -4.85 18.39
N ASN A 306 10.09 -5.59 17.76
CA ASN A 306 11.51 -5.26 17.68
C ASN A 306 11.91 -4.58 16.37
N THR A 307 10.98 -4.31 15.45
CA THR A 307 11.27 -3.63 14.18
C THR A 307 10.93 -2.14 14.27
N ASN A 308 11.88 -1.28 13.88
CA ASN A 308 11.68 0.16 13.82
C ASN A 308 12.34 0.82 12.60
N ALA A 309 11.59 0.88 11.51
CA ALA A 309 12.03 1.49 10.26
C ALA A 309 12.44 2.97 10.36
N ASP A 310 11.98 3.73 11.37
CA ASP A 310 12.41 5.13 11.57
C ASP A 310 13.84 5.24 12.14
N VAL A 311 14.39 4.15 12.70
CA VAL A 311 15.80 4.07 13.14
C VAL A 311 16.63 3.11 12.29
N ALA A 312 16.08 2.56 11.21
CA ALA A 312 16.87 1.86 10.22
C ALA A 312 17.87 2.80 9.52
N PHE A 313 18.93 2.24 8.96
CA PHE A 313 20.05 2.99 8.39
C PHE A 313 19.62 4.02 7.31
N GLY A 314 18.58 3.69 6.54
CA GLY A 314 18.05 4.59 5.51
C GLY A 314 17.42 5.85 6.09
N ALA A 315 16.54 5.68 7.08
CA ALA A 315 15.92 6.80 7.78
C ALA A 315 16.98 7.64 8.55
N GLN A 316 17.96 6.99 9.18
CA GLN A 316 19.07 7.70 9.85
C GLN A 316 19.91 8.54 8.85
N THR A 317 20.26 7.95 7.71
CA THR A 317 21.01 8.65 6.64
C THR A 317 20.23 9.87 6.12
N ALA A 318 18.94 9.70 5.82
CA ALA A 318 18.10 10.78 5.32
C ALA A 318 17.93 11.91 6.35
N LYS A 319 17.67 11.57 7.62
CA LYS A 319 17.58 12.56 8.71
C LYS A 319 18.89 13.32 8.89
N GLY A 320 20.03 12.62 8.89
CA GLY A 320 21.36 13.24 8.99
C GLY A 320 21.69 14.18 7.83
N LEU A 321 21.15 13.91 6.64
CA LEU A 321 21.28 14.76 5.46
C LEU A 321 20.18 15.83 5.34
N ASN A 322 19.25 15.91 6.29
CA ASN A 322 18.03 16.71 6.16
C ASN A 322 17.32 16.48 4.81
N ALA A 323 17.09 15.21 4.48
CA ALA A 323 16.39 14.76 3.29
C ALA A 323 15.04 14.14 3.62
N ASP A 324 14.06 14.35 2.75
CA ASP A 324 12.84 13.55 2.73
C ASP A 324 13.16 12.15 2.16
N TYR A 325 12.47 11.12 2.63
CA TYR A 325 12.76 9.75 2.19
C TYR A 325 11.52 8.86 1.99
N GLN A 326 11.63 7.94 1.04
CA GLN A 326 10.74 6.79 0.91
C GLN A 326 11.52 5.51 1.23
N THR A 327 10.89 4.59 1.97
CA THR A 327 11.43 3.25 2.23
C THR A 327 10.52 2.21 1.58
N ILE A 328 10.98 1.68 0.45
CA ILE A 328 10.30 0.67 -0.35
C ILE A 328 10.98 -0.67 -0.07
N ALA A 329 10.65 -1.24 1.09
CA ALA A 329 11.30 -2.43 1.60
C ALA A 329 10.31 -3.50 2.00
N TRP A 330 10.72 -4.76 1.81
CA TRP A 330 10.00 -5.92 2.31
C TRP A 330 10.97 -7.05 2.68
N SER A 331 11.02 -7.38 3.97
CA SER A 331 11.76 -8.52 4.53
C SER A 331 11.53 -9.82 3.75
N GLY A 332 12.64 -10.49 3.46
CA GLY A 332 12.65 -11.76 2.72
C GLY A 332 12.52 -11.61 1.20
N MET A 333 12.19 -10.44 0.65
CA MET A 333 12.13 -10.25 -0.80
C MET A 333 13.53 -10.08 -1.40
N GLY A 334 13.74 -10.62 -2.60
CA GLY A 334 14.97 -10.44 -3.37
C GLY A 334 14.77 -9.70 -4.69
N MET A 335 15.82 -9.71 -5.51
CA MET A 335 15.80 -9.20 -6.88
C MET A 335 15.14 -10.19 -7.84
N VAL A 336 15.49 -11.47 -7.73
CA VAL A 336 14.91 -12.57 -8.52
C VAL A 336 14.46 -13.74 -7.66
N ARG A 337 15.07 -13.92 -6.49
CA ARG A 337 14.83 -15.03 -5.56
C ARG A 337 14.60 -14.48 -4.14
N ASN A 338 13.51 -14.90 -3.51
CA ASN A 338 13.23 -14.54 -2.12
C ASN A 338 13.89 -15.54 -1.16
N TYR A 339 13.87 -15.19 0.13
CA TYR A 339 14.57 -15.95 1.18
C TYR A 339 14.19 -17.44 1.14
N GLY A 340 15.20 -18.30 1.04
CA GLY A 340 14.99 -19.75 1.02
C GLY A 340 14.26 -20.29 -0.22
N GLY A 341 14.17 -19.52 -1.31
CA GLY A 341 13.43 -19.91 -2.50
C GLY A 341 11.90 -19.88 -2.33
N GLN A 342 11.41 -19.23 -1.26
CA GLN A 342 9.97 -19.08 -1.02
C GLN A 342 9.33 -18.14 -2.04
N ASN A 343 8.02 -18.28 -2.27
CA ASN A 343 7.23 -17.44 -3.18
C ASN A 343 7.92 -17.20 -4.54
N THR A 344 7.74 -18.13 -5.47
CA THR A 344 8.35 -18.08 -6.81
C THR A 344 7.60 -17.17 -7.77
N THR A 345 6.48 -16.57 -7.35
CA THR A 345 5.59 -15.81 -8.24
C THR A 345 6.00 -14.34 -8.33
N TYR A 346 6.42 -13.74 -7.21
CA TYR A 346 6.70 -12.32 -7.13
C TYR A 346 7.97 -12.06 -6.32
N ASN A 347 8.72 -11.03 -6.73
CA ASN A 347 9.83 -10.45 -6.00
C ASN A 347 9.58 -8.93 -5.84
N LEU A 348 10.45 -8.21 -5.12
CA LEU A 348 10.21 -6.78 -4.86
C LEU A 348 10.11 -5.96 -6.15
N PRO A 349 11.06 -6.03 -7.12
CA PRO A 349 10.99 -5.24 -8.34
C PRO A 349 9.75 -5.48 -9.20
N THR A 350 9.30 -6.73 -9.33
CA THR A 350 8.22 -7.10 -10.26
C THR A 350 6.84 -7.11 -9.62
N GLY A 351 6.75 -7.48 -8.33
CA GLY A 351 5.47 -7.61 -7.63
C GLY A 351 5.03 -6.33 -6.92
N TYR A 352 5.98 -5.60 -6.32
CA TYR A 352 5.64 -4.64 -5.27
C TYR A 352 6.25 -3.24 -5.43
N TYR A 353 7.35 -3.09 -6.15
CA TYR A 353 8.04 -1.80 -6.29
C TYR A 353 7.16 -0.70 -6.88
N ASP A 354 6.16 -1.03 -7.70
CA ASP A 354 5.25 -0.04 -8.29
C ASP A 354 3.99 0.21 -7.45
N LYS A 355 3.83 -0.45 -6.31
CA LYS A 355 2.57 -0.41 -5.56
C LYS A 355 2.47 0.80 -4.64
N ASP A 356 1.25 1.35 -4.52
CA ASP A 356 0.88 2.36 -3.54
C ASP A 356 0.93 1.80 -2.10
N LEU A 357 0.37 0.60 -1.93
CA LEU A 357 0.31 -0.20 -0.72
C LEU A 357 0.86 -1.60 -1.02
N GLN A 358 1.45 -2.31 -0.06
CA GLN A 358 2.18 -3.55 -0.33
C GLN A 358 1.30 -4.73 -0.77
N ALA A 359 0.83 -5.55 0.17
CA ALA A 359 0.17 -6.83 -0.08
C ALA A 359 -1.36 -6.74 0.10
N LEU A 360 -1.93 -5.55 -0.13
CA LEU A 360 -3.37 -5.35 -0.06
C LEU A 360 -4.01 -5.69 -1.41
N TYR A 361 -5.14 -6.38 -1.35
CA TYR A 361 -5.89 -6.81 -2.54
C TYR A 361 -6.29 -5.63 -3.44
N ASN A 362 -6.59 -4.48 -2.83
CA ASN A 362 -6.95 -3.26 -3.53
C ASN A 362 -5.75 -2.37 -3.85
N SER A 363 -4.52 -2.88 -3.76
CA SER A 363 -3.34 -2.09 -4.10
C SER A 363 -3.31 -1.76 -5.60
N THR A 364 -2.98 -0.50 -5.87
CA THR A 364 -2.85 0.05 -7.21
C THR A 364 -1.41 0.47 -7.50
N VAL A 365 -1.16 0.98 -8.70
CA VAL A 365 0.15 1.55 -9.04
C VAL A 365 0.29 2.90 -8.36
N TRP A 366 1.40 3.12 -7.65
CA TRP A 366 1.75 4.40 -7.04
C TRP A 366 1.89 5.49 -8.12
N PRO A 367 1.01 6.51 -8.11
CA PRO A 367 1.13 7.62 -9.04
C PRO A 367 2.26 8.53 -8.56
N VAL A 368 3.47 8.33 -9.08
CA VAL A 368 4.65 9.09 -8.65
C VAL A 368 4.39 10.59 -8.80
N PRO A 369 4.33 11.35 -7.69
CA PRO A 369 4.07 12.78 -7.77
C PRO A 369 5.20 13.49 -8.50
N ASN A 370 4.90 14.59 -9.20
CA ASN A 370 5.94 15.43 -9.83
C ASN A 370 6.89 16.04 -8.79
N THR A 371 6.46 16.12 -7.54
CA THR A 371 7.25 16.60 -6.40
C THR A 371 8.19 15.55 -5.82
N TRP A 372 8.13 14.28 -6.28
CA TRP A 372 9.05 13.22 -5.87
C TRP A 372 10.03 12.92 -7.00
N ARG A 373 11.24 13.44 -6.88
CA ARG A 373 12.38 13.28 -7.80
C ARG A 373 13.64 13.07 -6.95
N PRO A 374 13.83 11.86 -6.38
CA PRO A 374 14.97 11.59 -5.53
C PRO A 374 16.27 11.83 -6.28
N GLN A 375 17.18 12.61 -5.70
CA GLN A 375 18.53 12.79 -6.24
C GLN A 375 19.37 11.53 -6.05
N VAL A 376 19.00 10.70 -5.07
CA VAL A 376 19.68 9.43 -4.74
C VAL A 376 18.64 8.31 -4.59
N VAL A 377 18.91 7.18 -5.24
CA VAL A 377 18.23 5.90 -4.98
C VAL A 377 19.25 4.93 -4.42
N VAL A 378 18.96 4.34 -3.26
CA VAL A 378 19.80 3.34 -2.60
C VAL A 378 19.11 1.99 -2.70
N ILE A 379 19.77 0.99 -3.25
CA ILE A 379 19.21 -0.34 -3.47
C ILE A 379 20.02 -1.38 -2.71
N GLY A 380 19.39 -2.03 -1.73
CA GLY A 380 19.91 -3.17 -0.99
C GLY A 380 19.05 -4.39 -1.23
N LEU A 381 19.21 -5.02 -2.41
CA LEU A 381 18.55 -6.28 -2.77
C LEU A 381 19.62 -7.27 -3.21
N GLY A 382 19.46 -8.53 -2.82
CA GLY A 382 20.40 -9.61 -3.14
C GLY A 382 20.75 -10.50 -1.96
N ILE A 383 20.54 -10.02 -0.72
CA ILE A 383 20.77 -10.85 0.47
C ILE A 383 19.92 -12.11 0.39
N ASN A 384 18.62 -11.96 0.13
CA ASN A 384 17.69 -13.09 0.04
C ASN A 384 17.89 -13.97 -1.19
N ASP A 385 18.49 -13.43 -2.24
CA ASP A 385 18.86 -14.21 -3.41
C ASP A 385 19.99 -15.20 -3.05
N PHE A 386 21.00 -14.77 -2.28
CA PHE A 386 22.24 -15.52 -2.09
C PHE A 386 22.51 -16.03 -0.66
N SER A 387 21.69 -15.70 0.34
CA SER A 387 21.93 -16.06 1.75
C SER A 387 21.63 -17.52 2.11
N THR A 388 21.05 -18.29 1.20
CA THR A 388 20.73 -19.71 1.40
C THR A 388 21.09 -20.53 0.17
N ALA A 389 21.37 -21.81 0.38
CA ALA A 389 21.57 -22.76 -0.71
C ALA A 389 20.30 -22.88 -1.58
N LEU A 390 20.51 -23.21 -2.86
CA LEU A 390 19.42 -23.54 -3.78
C LEU A 390 18.77 -24.87 -3.37
N THR A 391 17.46 -24.93 -3.44
CA THR A 391 16.67 -26.15 -3.21
C THR A 391 16.22 -26.76 -4.54
N SER A 392 15.89 -28.05 -4.53
CA SER A 392 15.55 -28.81 -5.76
C SER A 392 14.28 -28.36 -6.47
N GLY A 393 13.40 -27.60 -5.80
CA GLY A 393 12.17 -27.05 -6.36
C GLY A 393 12.35 -25.71 -7.08
N GLU A 394 13.57 -25.17 -7.11
CA GLU A 394 13.85 -23.86 -7.69
C GLU A 394 14.25 -23.96 -9.15
N ARG A 395 14.03 -22.86 -9.90
CA ARG A 395 14.33 -22.82 -11.34
C ARG A 395 15.82 -22.78 -11.68
N TRP A 396 16.68 -22.52 -10.71
CA TRP A 396 18.14 -22.52 -10.89
C TRP A 396 18.73 -23.77 -10.25
N THR A 397 19.59 -24.43 -11.01
CA THR A 397 20.32 -25.63 -10.55
C THR A 397 21.74 -25.32 -10.09
N THR A 398 22.25 -24.10 -10.37
CA THR A 398 23.58 -23.64 -9.94
C THR A 398 23.53 -22.19 -9.48
N VAL A 399 24.46 -21.82 -8.60
CA VAL A 399 24.63 -20.43 -8.14
C VAL A 399 25.02 -19.51 -9.31
N ASP A 400 25.78 -19.99 -10.29
CA ASP A 400 26.13 -19.23 -11.48
C ASP A 400 24.90 -18.88 -12.33
N ALA A 401 23.96 -19.81 -12.48
CA ALA A 401 22.71 -19.56 -13.19
C ALA A 401 21.84 -18.54 -12.45
N LEU A 402 21.75 -18.65 -11.11
CA LEU A 402 21.08 -17.65 -10.28
C LEU A 402 21.75 -16.28 -10.43
N ALA A 403 23.07 -16.21 -10.37
CA ALA A 403 23.83 -14.98 -10.48
C ALA A 403 23.67 -14.31 -11.85
N ALA A 404 23.61 -15.09 -12.94
CA ALA A 404 23.36 -14.56 -14.28
C ALA A 404 21.97 -13.93 -14.42
N ASP A 405 20.94 -14.61 -13.89
CA ASP A 405 19.57 -14.11 -13.91
C ASP A 405 19.41 -12.88 -12.99
N TYR A 406 20.01 -12.92 -11.80
CA TYR A 406 20.10 -11.78 -10.88
C TYR A 406 20.69 -10.54 -11.57
N ARG A 407 21.85 -10.68 -12.23
CA ARG A 407 22.48 -9.54 -12.95
C ARG A 407 21.57 -8.99 -14.05
N THR A 408 20.91 -9.86 -14.80
CA THR A 408 19.99 -9.47 -15.88
C THR A 408 18.80 -8.69 -15.34
N ALA A 409 18.14 -9.22 -14.31
CA ALA A 409 17.00 -8.56 -13.67
C ALA A 409 17.40 -7.23 -13.01
N TYR A 410 18.56 -7.17 -12.37
CA TYR A 410 19.06 -5.94 -11.77
C TYR A 410 19.29 -4.85 -12.81
N GLN A 411 19.91 -5.16 -13.96
CA GLN A 411 20.09 -4.21 -15.05
C GLN A 411 18.75 -3.68 -15.57
N ALA A 412 17.78 -4.57 -15.80
CA ALA A 412 16.43 -4.18 -16.21
C ALA A 412 15.74 -3.30 -15.16
N PHE A 413 15.97 -3.55 -13.87
CA PHE A 413 15.44 -2.70 -12.81
C PHE A 413 16.09 -1.31 -12.79
N LEU A 414 17.40 -1.23 -12.98
CA LEU A 414 18.09 0.04 -13.14
C LEU A 414 17.57 0.83 -14.35
N ASP A 415 17.21 0.16 -15.47
CA ASP A 415 16.61 0.82 -16.64
C ASP A 415 15.23 1.41 -16.32
N ARG A 416 14.42 0.69 -15.53
CA ARG A 416 13.13 1.19 -15.04
C ARG A 416 13.31 2.42 -14.15
N LEU A 417 14.30 2.42 -13.26
CA LEU A 417 14.60 3.58 -12.42
C LEU A 417 15.10 4.78 -13.23
N ARG A 418 15.91 4.54 -14.27
CA ARG A 418 16.33 5.60 -15.22
C ARG A 418 15.15 6.17 -15.99
N THR A 419 14.21 5.32 -16.41
CA THR A 419 12.96 5.77 -17.05
C THR A 419 12.12 6.62 -16.08
N ARG A 420 12.06 6.22 -14.80
CA ARG A 420 11.24 6.89 -13.78
C ARG A 420 11.81 8.21 -13.30
N TYR A 421 13.11 8.28 -13.02
CA TYR A 421 13.76 9.42 -12.36
C TYR A 421 14.81 10.13 -13.23
N GLY A 422 15.07 9.65 -14.43
CA GLY A 422 16.06 10.20 -15.35
C GLY A 422 17.51 9.84 -15.02
N THR A 423 18.39 10.22 -15.94
CA THR A 423 19.85 10.06 -15.81
C THR A 423 20.48 11.03 -14.79
N GLY A 424 19.70 11.98 -14.27
CA GLY A 424 20.05 12.88 -13.17
C GLY A 424 20.40 12.18 -11.87
N THR A 425 19.65 11.12 -11.57
CA THR A 425 19.61 10.44 -10.27
C THR A 425 20.86 9.59 -10.04
N TYR A 426 21.46 9.65 -8.86
CA TYR A 426 22.50 8.69 -8.48
C TYR A 426 21.87 7.41 -7.95
N ILE A 427 22.38 6.26 -8.40
CA ILE A 427 21.95 4.95 -7.90
C ILE A 427 23.11 4.30 -7.16
N VAL A 428 22.90 3.94 -5.90
CA VAL A 428 23.91 3.31 -5.03
C VAL A 428 23.43 1.90 -4.67
N LEU A 429 24.20 0.89 -5.09
CA LEU A 429 23.93 -0.52 -4.77
C LEU A 429 24.66 -0.86 -3.47
N THR A 430 23.93 -1.15 -2.40
CA THR A 430 24.51 -1.54 -1.11
C THR A 430 24.43 -3.04 -0.93
N TYR A 431 25.50 -3.67 -0.44
CA TYR A 431 25.53 -5.13 -0.25
C TYR A 431 26.49 -5.53 0.87
N PRO A 432 26.09 -6.43 1.79
CA PRO A 432 26.99 -6.95 2.83
C PRO A 432 27.89 -8.07 2.33
N ASP A 433 28.88 -8.41 3.17
CA ASP A 433 29.64 -9.64 3.04
C ASP A 433 28.75 -10.87 3.24
N LEU A 434 28.65 -11.71 2.20
CA LEU A 434 28.05 -13.05 2.25
C LEU A 434 29.04 -14.13 1.77
N SER A 435 30.35 -13.85 1.80
CA SER A 435 31.40 -14.75 1.29
C SER A 435 31.45 -16.10 2.01
N TYR A 436 30.95 -16.18 3.25
CA TYR A 436 30.75 -17.43 3.98
C TYR A 436 29.76 -18.39 3.28
N MET A 437 28.86 -17.86 2.45
CA MET A 437 27.91 -18.61 1.64
C MET A 437 28.34 -18.66 0.18
N THR A 438 28.65 -17.50 -0.41
CA THR A 438 29.10 -17.37 -1.81
C THR A 438 29.72 -16.00 -2.09
N THR A 439 30.71 -15.94 -3.00
CA THR A 439 31.21 -14.66 -3.53
C THR A 439 30.35 -14.11 -4.66
N ALA A 440 29.44 -14.94 -5.23
CA ALA A 440 28.66 -14.60 -6.42
C ALA A 440 27.82 -13.33 -6.26
N PHE A 441 27.37 -13.02 -5.04
CA PHE A 441 26.64 -11.79 -4.75
C PHE A 441 27.52 -10.55 -4.95
N ALA A 442 28.65 -10.48 -4.25
CA ALA A 442 29.60 -9.38 -4.35
C ALA A 442 30.15 -9.23 -5.78
N ASP A 443 30.48 -10.36 -6.42
CA ASP A 443 30.97 -10.37 -7.80
C ASP A 443 29.90 -9.86 -8.77
N SER A 444 28.64 -10.23 -8.57
CA SER A 444 27.53 -9.76 -9.41
C SER A 444 27.30 -8.26 -9.28
N VAL A 445 27.31 -7.70 -8.07
CA VAL A 445 27.14 -6.25 -7.87
C VAL A 445 28.27 -5.48 -8.54
N LYS A 446 29.52 -5.91 -8.37
CA LYS A 446 30.69 -5.31 -9.05
C LYS A 446 30.54 -5.35 -10.58
N GLN A 447 30.12 -6.49 -11.13
CA GLN A 447 29.88 -6.64 -12.57
C GLN A 447 28.75 -5.72 -13.08
N ILE A 448 27.65 -5.58 -12.33
CA ILE A 448 26.53 -4.69 -12.69
C ILE A 448 27.02 -3.24 -12.77
N VAL A 449 27.69 -2.75 -11.72
CA VAL A 449 28.21 -1.37 -11.67
C VAL A 449 29.22 -1.14 -12.79
N LYS A 450 30.16 -2.07 -12.98
CA LYS A 450 31.16 -1.97 -14.06
C LYS A 450 30.48 -1.87 -15.42
N ALA A 451 29.53 -2.76 -15.71
CA ALA A 451 28.81 -2.76 -16.98
C ALA A 451 28.03 -1.45 -17.22
N ARG A 452 27.42 -0.87 -16.17
CA ARG A 452 26.75 0.44 -16.26
C ARG A 452 27.72 1.56 -16.58
N ASN A 453 28.86 1.59 -15.89
CA ASN A 453 29.88 2.62 -16.09
C ASN A 453 30.55 2.51 -17.46
N ASP A 454 30.87 1.29 -17.91
CA ASP A 454 31.41 1.04 -19.25
C ASP A 454 30.42 1.46 -20.36
N ALA A 455 29.11 1.37 -20.09
CA ALA A 455 28.04 1.84 -20.97
C ALA A 455 27.74 3.36 -20.84
N GLY A 456 28.52 4.10 -20.03
CA GLY A 456 28.42 5.55 -19.88
C GLY A 456 27.53 6.04 -18.74
N ASP A 457 26.88 5.17 -17.97
CA ASP A 457 26.10 5.55 -16.79
C ASP A 457 26.98 5.61 -15.53
N ALA A 458 27.85 6.62 -15.47
CA ALA A 458 28.77 6.85 -14.35
C ALA A 458 28.09 7.23 -13.01
N ARG A 459 26.75 7.34 -13.00
CA ARG A 459 25.95 7.64 -11.80
C ARG A 459 25.39 6.39 -11.14
N VAL A 460 25.97 5.23 -11.46
CA VAL A 460 25.74 3.97 -10.74
C VAL A 460 27.01 3.64 -9.97
N SER A 461 26.89 3.49 -8.65
CA SER A 461 27.99 3.11 -7.76
C SER A 461 27.57 2.00 -6.82
N SER A 462 28.51 1.42 -6.08
CA SER A 462 28.19 0.48 -5.03
C SER A 462 28.95 0.76 -3.75
N LEU A 463 28.37 0.32 -2.63
CA LEU A 463 28.95 0.39 -1.30
C LEU A 463 28.89 -1.01 -0.68
N TYR A 464 30.08 -1.56 -0.41
CA TYR A 464 30.23 -2.86 0.25
C TYR A 464 30.24 -2.68 1.77
N TYR A 465 29.41 -3.45 2.47
CA TYR A 465 29.43 -3.54 3.93
C TYR A 465 30.20 -4.79 4.35
N ASP A 466 31.49 -4.62 4.61
CA ASP A 466 32.29 -5.65 5.26
C ASP A 466 31.91 -5.71 6.74
N ASN A 467 31.04 -6.65 7.10
CA ASN A 467 30.46 -6.74 8.44
C ASN A 467 31.54 -6.84 9.52
N ASN A 468 32.63 -7.56 9.24
CA ASN A 468 33.73 -7.76 10.17
C ASN A 468 34.58 -6.49 10.31
N ALA A 469 34.98 -5.88 9.19
CA ALA A 469 35.77 -4.65 9.23
C ALA A 469 34.98 -3.47 9.81
N LEU A 470 33.66 -3.47 9.66
CA LEU A 470 32.75 -2.50 10.27
C LEU A 470 32.45 -2.79 11.75
N GLY A 471 32.83 -3.98 12.25
CA GLY A 471 32.59 -4.39 13.63
C GLY A 471 31.10 -4.50 13.96
N MET A 472 30.30 -5.00 13.03
CA MET A 472 28.87 -5.24 13.22
C MET A 472 28.62 -6.43 14.15
N ASP A 473 27.57 -6.37 14.96
CA ASP A 473 27.25 -7.41 15.95
C ASP A 473 26.15 -8.39 15.52
N LEU A 474 25.27 -7.96 14.61
CA LEU A 474 24.13 -8.72 14.09
C LEU A 474 23.29 -9.32 15.23
N LEU A 475 23.04 -8.51 16.27
CA LEU A 475 22.23 -8.89 17.43
C LEU A 475 20.73 -8.66 17.26
N GLY A 476 20.31 -8.01 16.17
CA GLY A 476 18.91 -7.92 15.80
C GLY A 476 18.29 -9.32 15.60
N CYS A 477 16.97 -9.38 15.53
CA CYS A 477 16.25 -10.65 15.37
C CYS A 477 16.80 -11.45 14.18
N ASP A 478 16.98 -12.76 14.35
CA ASP A 478 17.39 -13.67 13.29
C ASP A 478 18.69 -13.24 12.57
N TRP A 479 19.66 -12.74 13.34
CA TRP A 479 20.97 -12.28 12.84
C TRP A 479 20.89 -11.04 11.93
N HIS A 480 19.86 -10.22 12.09
CA HIS A 480 19.76 -8.93 11.39
C HIS A 480 20.59 -7.84 12.09
N PRO A 481 20.90 -6.73 11.40
CA PRO A 481 21.60 -5.60 11.99
C PRO A 481 20.89 -5.08 13.25
N SER A 482 21.64 -4.89 14.33
CA SER A 482 21.12 -4.19 15.51
C SER A 482 21.00 -2.68 15.26
N GLN A 483 20.42 -1.94 16.20
CA GLN A 483 20.45 -0.47 16.17
C GLN A 483 21.87 0.11 16.03
N ARG A 484 22.86 -0.51 16.69
CA ARG A 484 24.26 -0.10 16.57
C ARG A 484 24.76 -0.32 15.15
N ASP A 485 24.45 -1.47 14.57
CA ASP A 485 24.81 -1.76 13.19
C ASP A 485 24.15 -0.79 12.21
N HIS A 486 22.87 -0.45 12.39
CA HIS A 486 22.19 0.55 11.56
C HIS A 486 22.85 1.93 11.62
N GLN A 487 23.40 2.35 12.78
CA GLN A 487 24.18 3.59 12.89
C GLN A 487 25.50 3.50 12.10
N ILE A 488 26.17 2.35 12.16
CA ILE A 488 27.40 2.09 11.39
C ILE A 488 27.11 2.14 9.88
N LEU A 489 26.06 1.44 9.43
CA LEU A 489 25.62 1.43 8.04
C LEU A 489 25.24 2.84 7.56
N ALA A 490 24.49 3.60 8.36
CA ALA A 490 24.10 4.97 8.03
C ALA A 490 25.32 5.90 7.91
N THR A 491 26.30 5.74 8.80
CA THR A 491 27.56 6.50 8.76
C THR A 491 28.37 6.17 7.50
N ALA A 492 28.50 4.89 7.17
CA ALA A 492 29.20 4.44 5.97
C ALA A 492 28.52 4.96 4.70
N LEU A 493 27.19 4.86 4.62
CA LEU A 493 26.41 5.37 3.50
C LEU A 493 26.52 6.88 3.37
N THR A 494 26.38 7.63 4.47
CA THR A 494 26.53 9.09 4.46
C THR A 494 27.91 9.50 3.94
N ARG A 495 28.97 8.81 4.38
CA ARG A 495 30.34 9.04 3.88
C ARG A 495 30.44 8.76 2.39
N HIS A 496 29.86 7.66 1.91
CA HIS A 496 29.84 7.32 0.49
C HIS A 496 29.12 8.39 -0.33
N LEU A 497 27.93 8.81 0.09
CA LEU A 497 27.16 9.86 -0.59
C LEU A 497 27.92 11.20 -0.66
N ALA A 498 28.70 11.54 0.36
CA ALA A 498 29.55 12.74 0.36
C ALA A 498 30.68 12.70 -0.69
N THR A 499 31.04 11.52 -1.21
CA THR A 499 32.04 11.40 -2.29
C THR A 499 31.44 11.55 -3.69
N LEU A 500 30.12 11.46 -3.82
CA LEU A 500 29.43 11.56 -5.10
C LEU A 500 29.26 13.04 -5.50
N PRO A 501 29.37 13.40 -6.80
CA PRO A 501 29.09 14.75 -7.27
C PRO A 501 27.58 15.01 -7.34
N LEU A 502 26.93 15.04 -6.17
CA LEU A 502 25.49 15.26 -5.98
C LEU A 502 25.15 16.74 -6.11
N THR A 503 24.17 17.05 -6.95
CA THR A 503 23.44 18.32 -6.92
C THR A 503 22.11 18.07 -6.24
N TRP A 504 22.02 18.47 -4.96
CA TRP A 504 20.81 18.34 -4.15
C TRP A 504 19.70 19.26 -4.61
#